data_AF-A0AA95HFI0-F1
#
_entry.id   AF-A0AA95HFI0-F1
#
_cell.length_a   1.000
_cell.length_b   1.000
_cell.length_c   1.000
_cell.angle_alpha   90.00
_cell.angle_beta   90.00
_cell.angle_gamma   90.00
#
_symmetry.space_group_name_H-M   'P 1'
#
loop_
_entity.id
_entity.type
_entity.pdbx_description
1 polymer ?
#
loop_
_entity_poly.entity_id
_entity_poly.type
_entity_poly.pdbx_seq_one_letter_code
_entity_poly.pdbx_strand_id
1 'polypeptide(L)'
;MKETARYLNTDLDLIAEQDLTLLVQVLEANGFYSLHAGVGDDGKWYATLEINEVADEALHLRQPELTIVLMLDAIEALDASARALWDACMSKTLDIGYQCGDGMGVRNALTNATLTRMTALGVDVYISLYPCESDNIAESVLQPL
;
A
#
# COMPACT_ATOMS: atom_id res chain seq x y z
N MET A 1 -8.37 27.64 3.66
CA MET A 1 -6.92 27.48 3.37
C MET A 1 -6.85 26.37 2.35
N LYS A 2 -6.05 26.49 1.27
CA LYS A 2 -6.00 25.42 0.26
C LYS A 2 -5.38 24.16 0.88
N GLU A 3 -6.04 23.02 0.72
CA GLU A 3 -5.54 21.72 1.16
C GLU A 3 -4.37 21.29 0.28
N THR A 4 -3.28 20.84 0.89
CA THR A 4 -2.12 20.35 0.16
C THR A 4 -2.27 18.85 -0.03
N ALA A 5 -1.84 18.33 -1.19
CA ALA A 5 -1.83 16.88 -1.40
C ALA A 5 -1.03 16.19 -0.30
N ARG A 6 -1.54 15.08 0.24
CA ARG A 6 -0.92 14.37 1.36
C ARG A 6 -0.81 12.89 1.08
N TYR A 7 0.30 12.31 1.52
CA TYR A 7 0.47 10.86 1.61
C TYR A 7 -0.58 10.28 2.55
N LEU A 8 -1.16 9.14 2.17
CA LEU A 8 -2.14 8.40 2.97
C LEU A 8 -1.51 7.14 3.54
N ASN A 9 -1.10 6.23 2.67
CA ASN A 9 -0.59 4.92 3.00
C ASN A 9 0.24 4.37 1.82
N THR A 10 0.88 3.23 2.05
CA THR A 10 1.43 2.40 0.98
C THR A 10 0.84 1.01 1.17
N ASP A 11 0.18 0.50 0.15
CA ASP A 11 -0.37 -0.84 0.12
C ASP A 11 0.62 -1.79 -0.55
N LEU A 12 0.73 -3.02 -0.04
CA LEU A 12 1.38 -4.15 -0.68
C LEU A 12 0.30 -5.03 -1.30
N ASP A 13 0.22 -5.00 -2.63
CA ASP A 13 -0.69 -5.83 -3.41
C ASP A 13 0.04 -7.04 -4.00
N LEU A 14 -0.50 -8.22 -3.71
CA LEU A 14 0.01 -9.49 -4.18
C LEU A 14 -1.04 -10.21 -5.02
N ILE A 15 -0.60 -10.80 -6.13
CA ILE A 15 -1.40 -11.71 -6.95
C ILE A 15 -0.63 -13.01 -7.13
N ALA A 16 -1.27 -14.16 -6.91
CA ALA A 16 -0.65 -15.47 -7.09
C ALA A 16 -1.66 -16.53 -7.57
N GLU A 17 -1.16 -17.60 -8.19
CA GLU A 17 -1.96 -18.80 -8.45
C GLU A 17 -2.11 -19.69 -7.21
N GLN A 18 -1.20 -19.54 -6.24
CA GLN A 18 -1.08 -20.39 -5.07
C GLN A 18 -1.68 -19.72 -3.84
N ASP A 19 -2.01 -20.53 -2.83
CA ASP A 19 -2.49 -20.06 -1.54
C ASP A 19 -1.45 -19.18 -0.82
N LEU A 20 -1.83 -17.94 -0.51
CA LEU A 20 -0.98 -16.95 0.14
C LEU A 20 -1.14 -16.90 1.67
N THR A 21 -1.98 -17.75 2.27
CA THR A 21 -2.29 -17.72 3.72
C THR A 21 -1.03 -17.71 4.58
N LEU A 22 -0.06 -18.57 4.28
CA LEU A 22 1.20 -18.63 5.05
C LEU A 22 2.01 -17.34 4.89
N LEU A 23 2.13 -16.81 3.67
CA LEU A 23 2.87 -15.57 3.42
C LEU A 23 2.22 -14.39 4.16
N VAL A 24 0.89 -14.27 4.09
CA VAL A 24 0.11 -13.24 4.79
C VAL A 24 0.35 -13.33 6.30
N GLN A 25 0.23 -14.51 6.90
CA GLN A 25 0.46 -14.71 8.34
C GLN A 25 1.87 -14.32 8.78
N VAL A 26 2.88 -14.64 7.97
CA VAL A 26 4.27 -14.26 8.27
C VAL A 26 4.45 -12.74 8.15
N LEU A 27 3.89 -12.09 7.14
CA LEU A 27 3.95 -10.63 6.99
C LEU A 27 3.21 -9.93 8.13
N GLU A 28 2.04 -10.41 8.54
CA GLU A 28 1.31 -9.88 9.70
C GLU A 28 2.11 -9.97 11.00
N ALA A 29 2.79 -11.11 11.22
CA ALA A 29 3.70 -11.28 12.34
C ALA A 29 4.91 -10.32 12.31
N ASN A 30 5.20 -9.71 11.15
CA ASN A 30 6.26 -8.73 10.93
C ASN A 30 5.73 -7.29 10.74
N GLY A 31 4.52 -7.01 11.24
CA GLY A 31 4.00 -5.64 11.37
C GLY A 31 3.08 -5.18 10.24
N PHE A 32 2.80 -6.03 9.26
CA PHE A 32 1.72 -5.77 8.31
C PHE A 32 0.35 -5.96 8.97
N TYR A 33 -0.64 -5.28 8.43
CA TYR A 33 -2.07 -5.47 8.66
C TYR A 33 -2.70 -5.88 7.33
N SER A 34 -3.37 -7.04 7.31
CA SER A 34 -4.09 -7.50 6.12
C SER A 34 -5.42 -6.76 5.99
N LEU A 35 -5.56 -5.97 4.92
CA LEU A 35 -6.82 -5.33 4.54
C LEU A 35 -7.74 -6.33 3.83
N HIS A 36 -7.14 -7.17 3.00
CA HIS A 36 -7.85 -8.21 2.27
C HIS A 36 -6.89 -9.37 1.95
N ALA A 37 -7.37 -10.61 2.07
CA ALA A 37 -6.68 -11.79 1.56
C ALA A 37 -7.69 -12.88 1.20
N GLY A 38 -7.62 -13.41 -0.02
CA GLY A 38 -8.53 -14.46 -0.45
C GLY A 38 -8.46 -14.79 -1.94
N VAL A 39 -9.30 -15.74 -2.35
CA VAL A 39 -9.45 -16.16 -3.74
C VAL A 39 -10.47 -15.25 -4.43
N GLY A 40 -10.06 -14.62 -5.53
CA GLY A 40 -10.93 -13.83 -6.38
C GLY A 40 -11.76 -14.69 -7.34
N ASP A 41 -12.70 -14.06 -8.04
CA ASP A 41 -13.62 -14.75 -8.96
C ASP A 41 -12.91 -15.42 -10.15
N ASP A 42 -11.69 -14.98 -10.48
CA ASP A 42 -10.86 -15.60 -11.51
C ASP A 42 -10.03 -16.79 -11.00
N GLY A 43 -10.24 -17.21 -9.74
CA GLY A 43 -9.59 -18.35 -9.11
C GLY A 43 -8.17 -18.07 -8.63
N LYS A 44 -7.66 -16.85 -8.78
CA LYS A 44 -6.35 -16.45 -8.25
C LYS A 44 -6.46 -15.97 -6.81
N TRP A 45 -5.34 -16.01 -6.11
CA TRP A 45 -5.18 -15.40 -4.81
C TRP A 45 -4.79 -13.94 -4.93
N TYR A 46 -5.43 -13.11 -4.11
CA TYR A 46 -5.16 -11.70 -3.93
C TYR A 46 -4.90 -11.43 -2.46
N ALA A 47 -3.92 -10.58 -2.16
CA ALA A 47 -3.74 -10.03 -0.83
C ALA A 47 -3.33 -8.56 -0.92
N THR A 48 -3.95 -7.73 -0.08
CA THR A 48 -3.61 -6.32 0.11
C THR A 48 -3.29 -6.13 1.58
N LEU A 49 -2.08 -5.67 1.87
CA LEU A 49 -1.60 -5.44 3.23
C LEU A 49 -0.93 -4.08 3.33
N GLU A 50 -0.99 -3.44 4.49
CA GLU A 50 -0.24 -2.20 4.76
C GLU A 50 0.50 -2.32 6.10
N ILE A 51 1.48 -1.44 6.39
CA ILE A 51 2.09 -1.44 7.72
C ILE A 51 1.12 -0.79 8.71
N ASN A 52 0.86 -1.48 9.82
CA ASN A 52 0.01 -0.95 10.88
C ASN A 52 0.74 0.21 11.59
N GLU A 53 0.27 1.45 11.39
CA GLU A 53 0.69 2.57 12.20
C GLU A 53 0.11 2.41 13.62
N VAL A 54 0.75 1.58 14.45
CA VAL A 54 0.45 1.59 15.89
C VAL A 54 0.64 3.03 16.35
N ALA A 55 -0.42 3.59 16.93
CA ALA A 55 -0.70 5.00 17.24
C ALA A 55 0.34 5.71 18.13
N ASP A 56 1.63 5.59 17.81
CA ASP A 56 2.65 6.48 18.29
C ASP A 56 2.70 7.64 17.28
N GLU A 57 1.99 8.71 17.60
CA GLU A 57 2.05 9.98 16.85
C GLU A 57 3.50 10.51 16.71
N ALA A 58 4.51 9.90 17.35
CA ALA A 58 5.92 10.20 17.10
C ALA A 58 6.48 9.51 15.83
N LEU A 59 5.96 8.34 15.45
CA LEU A 59 6.29 7.60 14.22
C LEU A 59 5.27 7.93 13.13
N HIS A 60 5.13 9.23 12.85
CA HIS A 60 4.48 9.68 11.63
C HIS A 60 5.29 9.19 10.42
N LEU A 61 5.01 7.99 9.93
CA LEU A 61 5.40 7.51 8.61
C LEU A 61 4.65 8.31 7.52
N ARG A 62 4.63 9.65 7.62
CA ARG A 62 4.02 10.58 6.66
C ARG A 62 4.78 10.66 5.34
N GLN A 63 5.67 9.71 5.09
CA GLN A 63 6.52 9.66 3.90
C GLN A 63 6.61 8.23 3.38
N PRO A 64 6.35 8.02 2.08
CA PRO A 64 6.41 6.71 1.46
C PRO A 64 7.73 5.96 1.71
N GLU A 65 8.87 6.66 1.66
CA GLU A 65 10.19 6.05 1.85
C GLU A 65 10.31 5.29 3.18
N LEU A 66 9.78 5.85 4.26
CA LEU A 66 9.89 5.22 5.58
C LEU A 66 9.00 3.98 5.68
N THR A 67 7.76 4.06 5.18
CA THR A 67 6.84 2.90 5.12
C THR A 67 7.44 1.81 4.24
N ILE A 68 7.92 2.16 3.05
CA ILE A 68 8.51 1.21 2.11
C ILE A 68 9.74 0.54 2.71
N VAL A 69 10.64 1.27 3.36
CA VAL A 69 11.82 0.67 4.02
C VAL A 69 11.40 -0.40 5.04
N LEU A 70 10.38 -0.12 5.87
CA LEU A 70 9.87 -1.10 6.84
C LEU A 70 9.25 -2.33 6.16
N MET A 71 8.49 -2.11 5.09
CA MET A 71 7.94 -3.21 4.28
C MET A 71 9.04 -4.09 3.69
N LEU A 72 10.08 -3.48 3.13
CA LEU A 72 11.21 -4.20 2.55
C LEU A 72 12.00 -4.96 3.62
N ASP A 73 12.20 -4.38 4.81
CA ASP A 73 12.85 -5.06 5.94
C ASP A 73 12.10 -6.34 6.32
N ALA A 74 10.77 -6.28 6.41
CA ALA A 74 9.94 -7.44 6.72
C ALA A 74 9.94 -8.50 5.60
N ILE A 75 9.92 -8.08 4.33
CA ILE A 75 9.98 -8.99 3.17
C ILE A 75 11.36 -9.67 3.05
N GLU A 76 12.45 -8.95 3.36
CA GLU A 76 13.80 -9.50 3.36
C GLU A 76 14.04 -10.49 4.51
N ALA A 77 13.27 -10.38 5.59
CA ALA A 77 13.32 -11.27 6.74
C ALA A 77 12.50 -12.56 6.59
N LEU A 78 11.80 -12.76 5.46
CA LEU A 78 11.02 -13.96 5.20
C LEU A 78 11.88 -15.23 5.29
N ASP A 79 11.35 -16.27 5.95
CA ASP A 79 11.98 -17.58 5.96
C ASP A 79 11.91 -18.25 4.58
N ALA A 80 12.60 -19.39 4.42
CA ALA A 80 12.65 -20.08 3.13
C ALA A 80 11.28 -20.50 2.58
N SER A 81 10.31 -20.80 3.45
CA SER A 81 8.98 -21.25 3.03
C SER A 81 8.13 -20.08 2.56
N ALA A 82 8.10 -18.99 3.32
CA ALA A 82 7.40 -17.78 2.93
C ALA A 82 8.08 -17.09 1.73
N ARG A 83 9.41 -17.14 1.64
CA ARG A 83 10.16 -16.62 0.50
C ARG A 83 9.82 -17.34 -0.79
N ALA A 84 9.62 -18.67 -0.75
CA ALA A 84 9.22 -19.42 -1.93
C ALA A 84 7.83 -18.99 -2.44
N LEU A 85 6.88 -18.69 -1.54
CA LEU A 85 5.57 -18.15 -1.90
C LEU A 85 5.68 -16.74 -2.48
N TRP A 86 6.49 -15.88 -1.84
CA TRP A 86 6.80 -14.55 -2.36
C TRP A 86 7.32 -14.66 -3.80
N ASP A 87 8.38 -15.43 -4.03
CA ASP A 87 9.00 -15.58 -5.36
C ASP A 87 8.01 -16.07 -6.42
N ALA A 88 7.05 -16.91 -6.03
CA ALA A 88 6.04 -17.43 -6.92
C ALA A 88 4.83 -16.50 -7.17
N CYS A 89 4.71 -15.37 -6.47
CA CYS A 89 3.67 -14.37 -6.78
C CYS A 89 3.83 -13.87 -8.22
N MET A 90 2.73 -13.82 -8.97
CA MET A 90 2.66 -13.29 -10.33
C MET A 90 2.90 -11.78 -10.37
N SER A 91 2.39 -11.07 -9.36
CA SER A 91 2.53 -9.62 -9.21
C SER A 91 2.85 -9.29 -7.76
N LYS A 92 3.70 -8.27 -7.56
CA LYS A 92 4.06 -7.70 -6.27
C LYS A 92 4.16 -6.20 -6.47
N THR A 93 3.24 -5.45 -5.88
CA THR A 93 3.16 -4.01 -6.12
C THR A 93 3.12 -3.28 -4.79
N LEU A 94 3.92 -2.21 -4.67
CA LEU A 94 3.75 -1.22 -3.63
C LEU A 94 2.99 -0.02 -4.22
N ASP A 95 1.73 0.17 -3.83
CA ASP A 95 0.90 1.29 -4.28
C ASP A 95 0.92 2.42 -3.25
N ILE A 96 1.47 3.57 -3.63
CA ILE A 96 1.60 4.74 -2.78
C ILE A 96 0.36 5.62 -2.93
N GLY A 97 -0.49 5.62 -1.90
CA GLY A 97 -1.73 6.40 -1.86
C GLY A 97 -1.50 7.88 -1.51
N TYR A 98 -2.11 8.76 -2.29
CA TYR A 98 -2.17 10.20 -2.00
C TYR A 98 -3.58 10.74 -2.09
N GLN A 99 -3.96 11.56 -1.11
CA GLN A 99 -5.12 12.43 -1.21
C GLN A 99 -4.72 13.70 -1.96
N CYS A 100 -5.39 14.00 -3.08
CA CYS A 100 -5.20 15.27 -3.78
C CYS A 100 -5.71 16.44 -2.92
N GLY A 101 -5.10 17.61 -3.12
CA GLY A 101 -5.50 18.90 -2.54
C GLY A 101 -5.56 19.98 -3.62
N ASP A 102 -6.18 21.13 -3.32
CA ASP A 102 -6.28 22.30 -4.22
C ASP A 102 -5.10 23.30 -4.06
N GLY A 103 -4.13 22.94 -3.23
CA GLY A 103 -2.91 23.66 -2.87
C GLY A 103 -1.68 23.32 -3.74
N MET A 104 -0.49 23.45 -3.16
CA MET A 104 0.77 23.14 -3.85
C MET A 104 0.98 21.62 -3.96
N GLY A 105 1.82 21.20 -4.92
CA GLY A 105 2.14 19.77 -5.11
C GLY A 105 2.96 19.19 -3.96
N VAL A 106 2.84 17.87 -3.77
CA VAL A 106 3.67 17.08 -2.85
C VAL A 106 4.84 16.46 -3.60
N ARG A 107 5.99 16.33 -2.92
CA ARG A 107 7.17 15.64 -3.45
C ARG A 107 7.70 14.70 -2.38
N ASN A 108 7.70 13.42 -2.67
CA ASN A 108 8.41 12.41 -1.90
C ASN A 108 9.45 11.75 -2.81
N ALA A 109 10.62 11.47 -2.27
CA ALA A 109 11.68 10.80 -2.99
C ALA A 109 11.80 9.37 -2.47
N LEU A 110 12.04 8.44 -3.39
CA LEU A 110 12.59 7.14 -3.06
C LEU A 110 14.09 7.17 -3.30
N THR A 111 14.89 6.69 -2.35
CA THR A 111 16.34 6.68 -2.52
C THR A 111 16.77 5.56 -3.47
N ASN A 112 17.93 5.72 -4.11
CA ASN A 112 18.49 4.66 -4.95
C ASN A 112 18.71 3.34 -4.17
N ALA A 113 19.02 3.43 -2.87
CA ALA A 113 19.16 2.26 -2.02
C ALA A 113 17.82 1.51 -1.91
N THR A 114 16.73 2.23 -1.62
CA THR A 114 15.37 1.68 -1.56
C THR A 114 14.94 1.09 -2.90
N LEU A 115 15.13 1.82 -4.01
CA LEU A 115 14.82 1.32 -5.35
C LEU A 115 15.60 0.05 -5.72
N THR A 116 16.85 -0.06 -5.27
CA THR A 116 17.68 -1.26 -5.48
C THR A 116 17.11 -2.46 -4.75
N ARG A 117 16.69 -2.29 -3.49
CA ARG A 117 16.05 -3.34 -2.68
C ARG A 117 14.73 -3.80 -3.30
N MET A 118 13.90 -2.86 -3.74
CA MET A 118 12.63 -3.17 -4.43
C MET A 118 12.86 -3.99 -5.69
N THR A 119 13.84 -3.59 -6.51
CA THR A 119 14.21 -4.33 -7.72
C THR A 119 14.69 -5.75 -7.38
N ALA A 120 15.50 -5.92 -6.33
CA ALA A 120 15.97 -7.23 -5.89
C ALA A 120 14.85 -8.15 -5.38
N LEU A 121 13.77 -7.56 -4.84
CA LEU A 121 12.57 -8.27 -4.39
C LEU A 121 11.53 -8.49 -5.49
N GLY A 122 11.73 -7.91 -6.68
CA GLY A 122 10.81 -8.01 -7.82
C GLY A 122 9.51 -7.24 -7.59
N VAL A 123 9.58 -6.07 -6.94
CA VAL A 123 8.43 -5.24 -6.58
C VAL A 123 8.28 -4.06 -7.54
N ASP A 124 7.08 -3.88 -8.07
CA ASP A 124 6.68 -2.72 -8.87
C ASP A 124 6.14 -1.58 -7.97
N VAL A 125 6.14 -0.36 -8.49
CA VAL A 125 5.61 0.82 -7.78
C VAL A 125 4.43 1.41 -8.51
N TYR A 126 3.31 1.51 -7.81
CA TYR A 126 2.13 2.25 -8.24
C TYR A 126 1.99 3.52 -7.41
N ILE A 127 1.28 4.50 -7.98
CA ILE A 127 0.92 5.75 -7.30
C ILE A 127 -0.56 6.00 -7.55
N SER A 128 -1.36 5.82 -6.51
CA SER A 128 -2.79 6.11 -6.52
C SER A 128 -3.07 7.54 -6.04
N LEU A 129 -3.74 8.33 -6.88
CA LEU A 129 -4.13 9.70 -6.58
C LEU A 129 -5.65 9.77 -6.38
N TYR A 130 -6.10 9.92 -5.15
CA TYR A 130 -7.51 10.08 -4.81
C TYR A 130 -7.94 11.54 -5.00
N PRO A 131 -9.10 11.79 -5.63
CA PRO A 131 -9.62 13.15 -5.80
C PRO A 131 -9.89 13.79 -4.45
N CYS A 132 -9.78 15.13 -4.35
CA CYS A 132 -10.32 15.88 -3.21
C CYS A 132 -11.76 15.45 -2.95
N GLU A 133 -12.14 15.22 -1.70
CA GLU A 133 -13.55 15.17 -1.35
C GLU A 133 -14.18 16.50 -1.80
N SER A 134 -15.02 16.46 -2.83
CA SER A 134 -15.84 17.61 -3.16
C SER A 134 -16.79 17.80 -2.00
N ASP A 135 -16.68 18.92 -1.28
CA ASP A 135 -17.73 19.37 -0.35
C ASP A 135 -19.08 19.08 -1.00
N ASN A 136 -19.88 18.22 -0.36
CA ASN A 136 -21.20 17.79 -0.83
C ASN A 136 -21.89 18.94 -1.57
N ILE A 137 -21.93 18.89 -2.90
CA ILE A 137 -22.88 19.71 -3.65
C ILE A 137 -24.21 19.08 -3.29
N ALA A 138 -24.86 19.66 -2.28
CA ALA A 138 -26.21 19.30 -1.88
C ALA A 138 -27.03 19.14 -3.16
N GLU A 139 -27.52 17.92 -3.40
CA GLU A 139 -28.55 17.70 -4.40
C GLU A 139 -29.65 18.70 -4.10
N SER A 140 -29.74 19.75 -4.92
CA SER A 140 -30.85 20.69 -4.85
C SER A 140 -32.08 19.88 -5.21
N VAL A 141 -32.82 19.49 -4.18
CA VAL A 141 -34.15 18.89 -4.30
C VAL A 141 -34.94 19.73 -5.28
N LEU A 142 -35.25 19.17 -6.45
CA LEU A 142 -36.25 19.73 -7.35
C LEU A 142 -37.57 19.74 -6.57
N GLN A 143 -37.99 20.92 -6.11
CA GLN A 143 -39.34 21.09 -5.61
C GLN A 143 -40.30 20.99 -6.81
N PRO A 144 -41.32 20.11 -6.77
CA PRO A 144 -42.36 20.11 -7.78
C PRO A 144 -43.22 21.38 -7.64
N LEU A 145 -43.58 21.94 -8.80
CA LEU A 145 -44.53 23.04 -8.99
C LEU A 145 -45.93 22.74 -8.43
#